data_AF-A0A0W8DMH3-F1
#
_entry.id   AF-A0A0W8DMH3-F1
#
_cell.length_a   1.000
_cell.length_b   1.000
_cell.length_c   1.000
_cell.angle_alpha   90.00
_cell.angle_beta   90.00
_cell.angle_gamma   90.00
#
_symmetry.space_group_name_H-M   'P 1'
#
loop_
_entity.id
_entity.type
_entity.pdbx_description
1 polymer ?
#
loop_
_entity_poly.entity_id
_entity_poly.type
_entity_poly.pdbx_seq_one_letter_code
_entity_poly.pdbx_strand_id
1 'polypeptide(L)'
;MPFALINTPGHSIPSLSPAINEISPGWVLASSVFTVLRNEDKFRSRNKSKRTHIEAAILRPEIIQYMKNARAELIAAEGKAKINLPNGEAVYTDKQVRGLGKNYMRESSRRAGITAYTFFIKLYALDELLQLVESGHVSADGTVGSVDSSHYELATLVEEFDAEKRIRECLSDLVSMKVDVAKTAAEGKSRDDVRGQRIIPDYSDVHKPANNEAVVLRAQRLDCCL
;
A
#
# COMPACT_ATOMS: atom_id res chain seq x y z
N MET A 1 6.83 4.46 10.47
CA MET A 1 6.14 4.49 9.16
C MET A 1 5.80 3.07 8.71
N PRO A 2 4.53 2.73 8.41
CA PRO A 2 4.13 1.40 7.95
C PRO A 2 4.64 1.09 6.53
N PHE A 3 4.85 -0.18 6.20
CA PHE A 3 5.24 -0.63 4.84
C PHE A 3 6.47 0.09 4.23
N ALA A 4 7.36 0.62 5.07
CA ALA A 4 8.50 1.39 4.62
C ALA A 4 9.68 0.48 4.23
N LEU A 5 10.43 0.90 3.22
CA LEU A 5 11.77 0.37 2.96
C LEU A 5 12.80 1.24 3.69
N ILE A 6 13.72 0.60 4.41
CA ILE A 6 14.89 1.25 5.00
C ILE A 6 16.12 0.74 4.27
N ASN A 7 16.88 1.66 3.67
CA ASN A 7 18.05 1.37 2.86
C ASN A 7 19.28 2.11 3.37
N THR A 8 20.45 1.64 2.97
CA THR A 8 21.68 2.42 3.09
C THR A 8 21.54 3.77 2.37
N PRO A 9 22.19 4.84 2.86
CA PRO A 9 22.08 6.17 2.27
C PRO A 9 22.47 6.20 0.80
N GLY A 10 21.59 6.74 -0.05
CA GLY A 10 21.92 7.02 -1.44
C GLY A 10 22.77 8.28 -1.62
N HIS A 11 22.84 9.13 -0.58
CA HIS A 11 23.52 10.42 -0.62
C HIS A 11 24.32 10.66 0.66
N SER A 12 25.51 11.26 0.52
CA SER A 12 26.25 11.80 1.66
C SER A 12 25.77 13.21 1.97
N ILE A 13 25.12 13.40 3.11
CA ILE A 13 24.52 14.66 3.54
C ILE A 13 25.41 15.24 4.65
N PRO A 14 26.19 16.31 4.41
CA PRO A 14 27.21 16.79 5.37
C PRO A 14 26.68 17.12 6.76
N SER A 15 25.42 17.53 6.87
CA SER A 15 24.75 17.88 8.13
C SER A 15 24.17 16.68 8.88
N LEU A 16 24.29 15.46 8.33
CA LEU A 16 23.80 14.21 8.92
C LEU A 16 24.96 13.21 9.08
N SER A 17 24.84 12.32 10.05
CA SER A 17 25.80 11.22 10.19
C SER A 17 25.70 10.28 8.97
N PRO A 18 26.84 9.85 8.38
CA PRO A 18 26.84 8.89 7.26
C PRO A 18 26.18 7.54 7.59
N ALA A 19 25.97 7.23 8.88
CA ALA A 19 25.33 6.00 9.33
C ALA A 19 23.79 6.09 9.42
N ILE A 20 23.18 7.25 9.13
CA ILE A 20 21.72 7.44 9.15
C ILE A 20 21.13 6.88 7.86
N ASN A 21 20.27 5.87 7.93
CA ASN A 21 19.65 5.24 6.77
C ASN A 21 18.66 6.17 6.04
N GLU A 22 18.41 5.84 4.77
CA GLU A 22 17.31 6.42 3.99
C GLU A 22 16.04 5.59 4.18
N ILE A 23 14.92 6.25 4.44
CA ILE A 23 13.61 5.60 4.55
C ILE A 23 12.66 6.06 3.43
N SER A 24 11.98 5.09 2.81
CA SER A 24 10.95 5.29 1.80
C SER A 24 9.60 4.75 2.32
N PRO A 25 8.72 5.61 2.88
CA PRO A 25 7.42 5.19 3.39
C PRO A 25 6.52 4.58 2.30
N GLY A 26 5.69 3.60 2.66
CA GLY A 26 4.76 2.96 1.71
C GLY A 26 5.42 2.19 0.55
N TRP A 27 6.74 2.03 0.55
CA TRP A 27 7.47 1.43 -0.56
C TRP A 27 7.04 -0.02 -0.84
N VAL A 28 6.76 -0.82 0.21
CA VAL A 28 6.30 -2.20 0.02
C VAL A 28 4.96 -2.24 -0.71
N LEU A 29 4.07 -1.29 -0.44
CA LEU A 29 2.77 -1.16 -1.12
C LEU A 29 2.96 -0.77 -2.59
N ALA A 30 3.79 0.22 -2.88
CA ALA A 30 3.94 0.75 -4.24
C ALA A 30 4.81 -0.13 -5.16
N SER A 31 5.86 -0.75 -4.63
CA SER A 31 6.90 -1.42 -5.42
C SER A 31 6.99 -2.92 -5.19
N SER A 32 6.30 -3.44 -4.17
CA SER A 32 6.39 -4.84 -3.76
C SER A 32 5.03 -5.41 -3.31
N VAL A 33 3.93 -4.94 -3.89
CA VAL A 33 2.56 -5.36 -3.49
C VAL A 33 2.38 -6.88 -3.59
N PHE A 34 3.09 -7.54 -4.51
CA PHE A 34 3.14 -9.00 -4.59
C PHE A 34 3.47 -9.66 -3.24
N THR A 35 4.40 -9.09 -2.48
CA THR A 35 4.79 -9.63 -1.16
C THR A 35 3.67 -9.51 -0.14
N VAL A 36 2.82 -8.47 -0.23
CA VAL A 36 1.62 -8.31 0.59
C VAL A 36 0.62 -9.41 0.24
N LEU A 37 0.23 -9.51 -1.03
CA LEU A 37 -0.73 -10.50 -1.51
C LEU A 37 -0.28 -11.95 -1.22
N ARG A 38 1.01 -12.22 -1.43
CA ARG A 38 1.59 -13.55 -1.13
C ARG A 38 1.55 -13.87 0.36
N ASN A 39 1.76 -12.87 1.22
CA ASN A 39 1.69 -13.08 2.66
C ASN A 39 0.26 -13.37 3.11
N GLU A 40 -0.75 -12.64 2.59
CA GLU A 40 -2.16 -12.94 2.85
C GLU A 40 -2.52 -14.37 2.44
N ASP A 41 -2.12 -14.81 1.24
CA ASP A 41 -2.35 -16.17 0.77
C ASP A 41 -1.65 -17.23 1.63
N LYS A 42 -0.42 -16.95 2.09
CA LYS A 42 0.30 -17.83 3.03
C LYS A 42 -0.43 -17.93 4.37
N PHE A 43 -0.89 -16.82 4.95
CA PHE A 43 -1.61 -16.87 6.23
C PHE A 43 -2.92 -17.64 6.09
N ARG A 44 -3.66 -17.41 4.99
CA ARG A 44 -4.91 -18.10 4.68
C ARG A 44 -4.71 -19.61 4.51
N SER A 45 -3.71 -20.02 3.72
CA SER A 45 -3.49 -21.43 3.37
C SER A 45 -2.77 -22.25 4.45
N ARG A 46 -1.96 -21.60 5.31
CA ARG A 46 -1.15 -22.29 6.33
C ARG A 46 -1.81 -22.36 7.70
N ASN A 47 -2.86 -21.56 7.96
CA ASN A 47 -3.58 -21.71 9.21
C ASN A 47 -4.41 -23.01 9.21
N LYS A 48 -3.80 -24.09 9.72
CA LYS A 48 -4.45 -25.40 9.92
C LYS A 48 -5.07 -25.54 11.32
N SER A 49 -4.92 -24.53 12.18
CA SER A 49 -5.45 -24.57 13.54
C SER A 49 -6.95 -24.30 13.52
N LYS A 50 -7.73 -25.22 14.11
CA LYS A 50 -9.17 -24.97 14.39
C LYS A 50 -9.39 -24.16 15.68
N ARG A 51 -8.34 -24.00 16.51
CA ARG A 51 -8.41 -23.37 17.84
C ARG A 51 -7.94 -21.93 17.84
N THR A 52 -7.20 -21.52 16.82
CA THR A 52 -6.61 -20.18 16.72
C THR A 52 -7.00 -19.58 15.38
N HIS A 53 -7.88 -18.58 15.44
CA HIS A 53 -8.19 -17.78 14.27
C HIS A 53 -7.06 -16.78 14.03
N ILE A 54 -6.30 -17.00 12.97
CA ILE A 54 -5.36 -16.01 12.44
C ILE A 54 -6.09 -15.36 11.28
N GLU A 55 -6.46 -14.11 11.46
CA GLU A 55 -7.02 -13.33 10.37
C GLU A 55 -5.92 -13.17 9.30
N ALA A 56 -6.30 -13.32 8.03
CA ALA A 56 -5.34 -13.38 6.94
C ALA A 56 -5.17 -12.06 6.17
N ALA A 57 -6.16 -11.16 6.25
CA ALA A 57 -6.08 -9.84 5.63
C ALA A 57 -4.90 -9.05 6.22
N ILE A 58 -4.15 -8.32 5.40
CA ILE A 58 -3.09 -7.42 5.90
C ILE A 58 -3.66 -6.01 6.07
N LEU A 59 -4.56 -5.59 5.18
CA LEU A 59 -5.23 -4.30 5.27
C LEU A 59 -6.46 -4.44 6.16
N ARG A 60 -6.38 -3.86 7.36
CA ARG A 60 -7.37 -3.93 8.45
C ARG A 60 -7.53 -2.57 9.11
N PRO A 61 -8.61 -2.31 9.86
CA PRO A 61 -8.86 -1.01 10.47
C PRO A 61 -7.63 -0.40 11.15
N GLU A 62 -6.92 -1.17 11.96
CA GLU A 62 -5.73 -0.70 12.67
C GLU A 62 -4.56 -0.33 11.74
N ILE A 63 -4.37 -1.11 10.66
CA ILE A 63 -3.31 -0.86 9.67
C ILE A 63 -3.67 0.34 8.79
N ILE A 64 -4.94 0.47 8.40
CA ILE A 64 -5.45 1.65 7.69
C ILE A 64 -5.25 2.89 8.56
N GLN A 65 -5.54 2.81 9.87
CA GLN A 65 -5.31 3.93 10.78
C GLN A 65 -3.83 4.31 10.86
N TYR A 66 -2.91 3.34 10.91
CA TYR A 66 -1.48 3.61 10.86
C TYR A 66 -1.06 4.28 9.54
N MET A 67 -1.65 3.89 8.41
CA MET A 67 -1.41 4.54 7.12
C MET A 67 -1.97 5.97 7.07
N LYS A 68 -3.18 6.21 7.58
CA LYS A 68 -3.78 7.55 7.71
C LYS A 68 -2.90 8.47 8.54
N ASN A 69 -2.47 8.00 9.71
CA ASN A 69 -1.58 8.76 10.60
C ASN A 69 -0.24 9.07 9.92
N ALA A 70 0.38 8.06 9.28
CA ALA A 70 1.63 8.25 8.55
C ALA A 70 1.48 9.24 7.39
N ARG A 71 0.41 9.12 6.59
CA ARG A 71 0.12 10.05 5.49
C ARG A 71 -0.08 11.48 6.01
N ALA A 72 -0.79 11.67 7.11
CA ALA A 72 -0.99 12.97 7.72
C ALA A 72 0.35 13.63 8.13
N GLU A 73 1.27 12.86 8.74
CA GLU A 73 2.62 13.34 9.07
C GLU A 73 3.43 13.72 7.81
N LEU A 74 3.32 12.92 6.74
CA LEU A 74 3.99 13.23 5.46
C LEU A 74 3.43 14.49 4.80
N ILE A 75 2.11 14.69 4.82
CA ILE A 75 1.48 15.90 4.28
C ILE A 75 1.90 17.12 5.12
N ALA A 76 1.79 17.03 6.44
CA ALA A 76 2.11 18.11 7.35
C ALA A 76 3.58 18.56 7.27
N ALA A 77 4.49 17.71 6.77
CA ALA A 77 5.90 18.05 6.64
C ALA A 77 6.24 18.93 5.44
N GLU A 78 5.32 19.12 4.49
CA GLU A 78 5.57 19.94 3.30
C GLU A 78 6.13 21.33 3.65
N GLY A 79 7.19 21.73 2.93
CA GLY A 79 7.87 23.01 3.16
C GLY A 79 8.64 23.15 4.49
N LYS A 80 8.65 22.13 5.36
CA LYS A 80 9.33 22.20 6.68
C LYS A 80 10.79 21.72 6.67
N ALA A 81 11.29 21.24 5.53
CA ALA A 81 12.67 20.77 5.39
C ALA A 81 13.67 21.89 5.68
N LYS A 82 14.75 21.55 6.38
CA LYS A 82 15.86 22.47 6.70
C LYS A 82 17.16 22.10 6.00
N ILE A 83 17.16 20.97 5.29
CA ILE A 83 18.32 20.40 4.62
C ILE A 83 17.88 20.12 3.19
N ASN A 84 18.72 20.50 2.23
CA ASN A 84 18.54 20.16 0.82
C ASN A 84 19.77 19.39 0.34
N LEU A 85 19.55 18.46 -0.58
CA LEU A 85 20.61 17.83 -1.36
C LEU A 85 21.25 18.84 -2.32
N PRO A 86 22.45 18.54 -2.88
CA PRO A 86 23.09 19.41 -3.87
C PRO A 86 22.24 19.71 -5.11
N ASN A 87 21.32 18.80 -5.46
CA ASN A 87 20.37 18.97 -6.56
C ASN A 87 19.12 19.81 -6.17
N GLY A 88 19.08 20.36 -4.94
CA GLY A 88 17.97 21.14 -4.42
C GLY A 88 16.83 20.32 -3.79
N GLU A 89 16.90 18.99 -3.80
CA GLU A 89 15.84 18.14 -3.24
C GLU A 89 15.80 18.23 -1.71
N ALA A 90 14.62 18.49 -1.15
CA ALA A 90 14.42 18.58 0.29
C ALA A 90 14.65 17.24 1.00
N VAL A 91 15.25 17.32 2.18
CA VAL A 91 15.51 16.19 3.09
C VAL A 91 14.82 16.43 4.43
N TYR A 92 14.12 15.39 4.86
CA TYR A 92 13.36 15.32 6.09
C TYR A 92 14.04 14.40 7.10
N THR A 93 13.96 14.77 8.36
CA THR A 93 14.36 13.93 9.51
C THR A 93 13.19 13.86 10.48
N ASP A 94 13.34 13.11 11.57
CA ASP A 94 12.33 13.03 12.63
C ASP A 94 11.96 14.39 13.26
N LYS A 95 12.80 15.41 13.06
CA LYS A 95 12.50 16.80 13.46
C LYS A 95 11.36 17.44 12.64
N GLN A 96 11.12 16.96 11.43
CA GLN A 96 10.09 17.48 10.51
C GLN A 96 8.91 16.53 10.35
N VAL A 97 9.17 15.22 10.39
CA VAL A 97 8.19 14.17 10.15
C VAL A 97 8.27 13.18 11.30
N ARG A 98 7.27 13.14 12.18
CA ARG A 98 7.31 12.21 13.31
C ARG A 98 7.24 10.77 12.81
N GLY A 99 8.00 9.88 13.44
CA GLY A 99 7.97 8.45 13.13
C GLY A 99 8.93 8.02 12.01
N LEU A 100 9.84 8.90 11.58
CA LEU A 100 11.02 8.52 10.80
C LEU A 100 12.10 7.91 11.70
N GLY A 101 12.16 8.28 12.97
CA GLY A 101 13.21 7.85 13.88
C GLY A 101 14.60 8.33 13.43
N LYS A 102 15.65 7.52 13.63
CA LYS A 102 17.03 7.89 13.25
C LYS A 102 17.33 7.74 11.75
N ASN A 103 16.35 7.97 10.89
CA ASN A 103 16.47 7.88 9.42
C ASN A 103 16.21 9.25 8.79
N TYR A 104 16.66 9.45 7.54
CA TYR A 104 16.26 10.58 6.71
C TYR A 104 15.36 10.12 5.56
N MET A 105 14.54 11.02 5.05
CA MET A 105 13.66 10.78 3.91
C MET A 105 13.82 11.93 2.91
N ARG A 106 13.85 11.61 1.62
CA ARG A 106 13.85 12.61 0.54
C ARG A 106 12.44 13.04 0.16
N GLU A 107 12.31 14.20 -0.45
CA GLU A 107 11.03 14.71 -0.94
C GLU A 107 10.34 13.79 -1.95
N SER A 108 11.11 13.19 -2.87
CA SER A 108 10.59 12.15 -3.77
C SER A 108 9.96 10.99 -3.01
N SER A 109 10.62 10.52 -1.94
CA SER A 109 10.10 9.45 -1.08
C SER A 109 8.88 9.88 -0.26
N ARG A 110 8.83 11.14 0.21
CA ARG A 110 7.65 11.69 0.92
C ARG A 110 6.42 11.64 0.03
N ARG A 111 6.53 12.17 -1.19
CA ARG A 111 5.42 12.20 -2.17
C ARG A 111 5.01 10.80 -2.59
N ALA A 112 5.97 9.92 -2.87
CA ALA A 112 5.68 8.51 -3.18
C ALA A 112 4.92 7.81 -2.05
N GLY A 113 5.32 8.06 -0.79
CA GLY A 113 4.63 7.53 0.39
C GLY A 113 3.19 8.04 0.52
N ILE A 114 2.95 9.34 0.29
CA ILE A 114 1.60 9.92 0.28
C ILE A 114 0.73 9.25 -0.79
N THR A 115 1.25 9.12 -2.01
CA THR A 115 0.55 8.46 -3.11
C THR A 115 0.20 7.01 -2.76
N ALA A 116 1.17 6.24 -2.25
CA ALA A 116 0.94 4.84 -1.88
C ALA A 116 -0.11 4.69 -0.78
N TYR A 117 -0.01 5.46 0.32
CA TYR A 117 -1.00 5.36 1.38
C TYR A 117 -2.38 5.79 0.91
N THR A 118 -2.50 6.89 0.16
CA THR A 118 -3.80 7.32 -0.38
C THR A 118 -4.42 6.24 -1.25
N PHE A 119 -3.64 5.61 -2.13
CA PHE A 119 -4.14 4.53 -2.96
C PHE A 119 -4.68 3.37 -2.12
N PHE A 120 -3.92 2.86 -1.15
CA PHE A 120 -4.34 1.67 -0.40
C PHE A 120 -5.41 1.95 0.67
N ILE A 121 -5.48 3.17 1.22
CA ILE A 121 -6.59 3.58 2.09
C ILE A 121 -7.90 3.62 1.29
N LYS A 122 -7.86 4.17 0.06
CA LYS A 122 -9.02 4.18 -0.85
C LYS A 122 -9.43 2.78 -1.27
N LEU A 123 -8.46 1.93 -1.64
CA LEU A 123 -8.70 0.55 -2.04
C LEU A 123 -9.46 -0.20 -0.95
N TYR A 124 -9.01 -0.07 0.30
CA TYR A 124 -9.67 -0.67 1.46
C TYR A 124 -11.12 -0.23 1.63
N ALA A 125 -11.39 1.08 1.57
CA ALA A 125 -12.75 1.61 1.72
C ALA A 125 -13.68 1.13 0.60
N LEU A 126 -13.16 1.04 -0.62
CA LEU A 126 -13.92 0.58 -1.78
C LEU A 126 -14.18 -0.93 -1.75
N ASP A 127 -13.22 -1.74 -1.27
CA ASP A 127 -13.41 -3.19 -1.09
C ASP A 127 -14.53 -3.49 -0.08
N GLU A 128 -14.66 -2.71 1.00
CA GLU A 128 -15.79 -2.86 1.92
C GLU A 128 -17.10 -2.36 1.31
N LEU A 129 -17.07 -1.22 0.60
CA LEU A 129 -18.25 -0.68 -0.08
C LEU A 129 -18.86 -1.72 -1.02
N LEU A 130 -18.02 -2.47 -1.76
CA LEU A 130 -18.47 -3.57 -2.59
C LEU A 130 -19.23 -4.63 -1.79
N GLN A 131 -18.67 -5.12 -0.69
CA GLN A 131 -19.33 -6.14 0.16
C GLN A 131 -20.68 -5.65 0.71
N LEU A 132 -20.76 -4.37 1.08
CA LEU A 132 -21.98 -3.76 1.59
C LEU A 132 -23.04 -3.56 0.51
N VAL A 133 -22.63 -3.28 -0.73
CA VAL A 133 -23.53 -3.23 -1.88
C VAL A 133 -24.03 -4.63 -2.24
N GLU A 134 -23.15 -5.63 -2.29
CA GLU A 134 -23.51 -7.03 -2.60
C GLU A 134 -24.46 -7.63 -1.55
N SER A 135 -24.30 -7.25 -0.28
CA SER A 135 -25.19 -7.67 0.81
C SER A 135 -26.47 -6.84 0.92
N GLY A 136 -26.65 -5.80 0.10
CA GLY A 136 -27.84 -4.95 0.08
C GLY A 136 -27.93 -3.92 1.21
N HIS A 137 -26.88 -3.75 2.02
CA HIS A 137 -26.83 -2.73 3.08
C HIS A 137 -26.62 -1.31 2.52
N VAL A 138 -25.99 -1.20 1.35
CA VAL A 138 -25.75 0.06 0.65
C VAL A 138 -26.32 -0.01 -0.76
N SER A 139 -27.08 1.01 -1.17
CA SER A 139 -27.63 1.08 -2.53
C SER A 139 -26.57 1.51 -3.54
N ALA A 140 -26.41 0.75 -4.63
CA ALA A 140 -25.51 1.12 -5.73
C ALA A 140 -25.89 2.46 -6.39
N ASP A 141 -27.17 2.85 -6.33
CA ASP A 141 -27.65 4.10 -6.94
C ASP A 141 -27.49 5.34 -6.06
N GLY A 142 -26.98 5.17 -4.83
CA GLY A 142 -26.69 6.26 -3.92
C GLY A 142 -25.37 7.01 -4.21
N THR A 143 -25.05 7.93 -3.31
CA THR A 143 -23.79 8.68 -3.28
C THR A 143 -23.00 8.38 -2.01
N VAL A 144 -21.71 8.70 -1.98
CA VAL A 144 -20.86 8.51 -0.79
C VAL A 144 -21.46 9.20 0.44
N GLY A 145 -21.99 10.41 0.32
CA GLY A 145 -22.58 11.16 1.43
C GLY A 145 -23.88 10.55 1.99
N SER A 146 -24.49 9.59 1.29
CA SER A 146 -25.70 8.88 1.75
C SER A 146 -25.40 7.63 2.59
N VAL A 147 -24.13 7.24 2.70
CA VAL A 147 -23.70 6.03 3.40
C VAL A 147 -23.60 6.29 4.91
N ASP A 148 -24.01 5.32 5.72
CA ASP A 148 -23.88 5.40 7.19
C ASP A 148 -22.40 5.28 7.61
N SER A 149 -21.81 6.39 8.04
CA SER A 149 -20.41 6.45 8.49
C SER A 149 -20.20 5.96 9.93
N SER A 150 -21.14 5.23 10.52
CA SER A 150 -20.97 4.61 11.85
C SER A 150 -19.90 3.51 11.87
N HIS A 151 -19.67 2.86 10.72
CA HIS A 151 -18.65 1.83 10.53
C HIS A 151 -17.33 2.45 10.05
N TYR A 152 -16.20 1.91 10.49
CA TYR A 152 -14.87 2.49 10.25
C TYR A 152 -14.54 2.60 8.75
N GLU A 153 -14.92 1.59 7.98
CA GLU A 153 -14.70 1.49 6.54
C GLU A 153 -15.50 2.55 5.79
N LEU A 154 -16.74 2.79 6.21
CA LEU A 154 -17.64 3.77 5.61
C LEU A 154 -17.26 5.20 6.02
N ALA A 155 -16.82 5.40 7.27
CA ALA A 155 -16.17 6.65 7.67
C ALA A 155 -14.92 6.92 6.82
N THR A 156 -14.10 5.90 6.58
CA THR A 156 -12.95 6.00 5.68
C THR A 156 -13.38 6.35 4.24
N LEU A 157 -14.44 5.75 3.72
CA LEU A 157 -14.96 6.10 2.39
C LEU A 157 -15.35 7.59 2.31
N VAL A 158 -16.10 8.09 3.30
CA VAL A 158 -16.56 9.48 3.36
C VAL A 158 -15.39 10.47 3.51
N GLU A 159 -14.33 10.09 4.23
CA GLU A 159 -13.11 10.91 4.36
C GLU A 159 -12.29 11.01 3.06
N GLU A 160 -12.31 9.97 2.22
CA GLU A 160 -11.42 9.84 1.07
C GLU A 160 -12.05 10.25 -0.27
N PHE A 161 -13.37 10.36 -0.33
CA PHE A 161 -14.15 10.62 -1.55
C PHE A 161 -15.11 11.78 -1.38
N ASP A 162 -15.44 12.43 -2.49
CA ASP A 162 -16.42 13.51 -2.51
C ASP A 162 -17.83 12.97 -2.19
N ALA A 163 -18.59 13.69 -1.37
CA ALA A 163 -19.92 13.27 -0.91
C ALA A 163 -20.94 13.09 -2.05
N GLU A 164 -20.78 13.83 -3.16
CA GLU A 164 -21.64 13.75 -4.34
C GLU A 164 -21.24 12.61 -5.28
N LYS A 165 -20.07 12.02 -5.09
CA LYS A 165 -19.59 10.92 -5.94
C LYS A 165 -20.53 9.72 -5.86
N ARG A 166 -20.90 9.19 -7.02
CA ARG A 166 -21.84 8.07 -7.13
C ARG A 166 -21.17 6.78 -6.71
N ILE A 167 -21.90 5.91 -6.02
CA ILE A 167 -21.39 4.61 -5.58
C ILE A 167 -20.96 3.74 -6.78
N ARG A 168 -21.69 3.79 -7.90
CA ARG A 168 -21.28 3.11 -9.15
C ARG A 168 -19.91 3.57 -9.68
N GLU A 169 -19.60 4.86 -9.56
CA GLU A 169 -18.30 5.40 -9.97
C GLU A 169 -17.20 4.94 -9.02
N CYS A 170 -17.47 4.89 -7.72
CA CYS A 170 -16.57 4.31 -6.72
C CYS A 170 -16.27 2.82 -7.01
N LEU A 171 -17.27 2.03 -7.41
CA LEU A 171 -17.05 0.63 -7.79
C LEU A 171 -16.26 0.51 -9.11
N SER A 172 -16.43 1.44 -10.05
CA SER A 172 -15.59 1.50 -11.25
C SER A 172 -14.13 1.84 -10.94
N ASP A 173 -13.89 2.73 -9.97
CA ASP A 173 -12.55 3.02 -9.47
C ASP A 173 -11.94 1.76 -8.82
N LEU A 174 -12.74 1.00 -8.05
CA LEU A 174 -12.28 -0.23 -7.43
C LEU A 174 -11.73 -1.22 -8.46
N VAL A 175 -12.45 -1.44 -9.57
CA VAL A 175 -11.99 -2.31 -10.66
C VAL A 175 -10.65 -1.81 -11.20
N SER A 176 -10.55 -0.53 -11.49
CA SER A 176 -9.31 0.08 -12.01
C SER A 176 -8.14 -0.09 -11.03
N MET A 177 -8.38 0.12 -9.74
CA MET A 177 -7.37 -0.03 -8.70
C MET A 177 -6.96 -1.50 -8.50
N LYS A 178 -7.89 -2.47 -8.60
CA LYS A 178 -7.56 -3.90 -8.54
C LYS A 178 -6.69 -4.33 -9.73
N VAL A 179 -6.99 -3.84 -10.93
CA VAL A 179 -6.15 -4.05 -12.11
C VAL A 179 -4.74 -3.50 -11.90
N ASP A 180 -4.61 -2.29 -11.34
CA ASP A 180 -3.30 -1.70 -11.04
C ASP A 180 -2.52 -2.52 -9.99
N VAL A 181 -3.20 -3.03 -8.96
CA VAL A 181 -2.60 -3.94 -7.97
C VAL A 181 -2.12 -5.23 -8.61
N ALA A 182 -2.95 -5.87 -9.45
CA ALA A 182 -2.62 -7.11 -10.14
C ALA A 182 -1.42 -6.92 -11.08
N LYS A 183 -1.40 -5.83 -11.85
CA LYS A 183 -0.29 -5.46 -12.72
C LYS A 183 1.00 -5.24 -11.91
N THR A 184 0.94 -4.42 -10.87
CA THR A 184 2.11 -4.13 -10.01
C THR A 184 2.63 -5.39 -9.34
N ALA A 185 1.74 -6.32 -8.95
CA ALA A 185 2.13 -7.61 -8.40
C ALA A 185 2.88 -8.48 -9.42
N ALA A 186 2.35 -8.56 -10.66
CA ALA A 186 2.97 -9.31 -11.74
C ALA A 186 4.37 -8.77 -12.11
N GLU A 187 4.50 -7.44 -12.21
CA GLU A 187 5.78 -6.78 -12.46
C GLU A 187 6.77 -7.00 -11.32
N GLY A 188 6.32 -6.88 -10.06
CA GLY A 188 7.13 -7.15 -8.88
C GLY A 188 7.66 -8.58 -8.86
N LYS A 189 6.79 -9.56 -9.11
CA LYS A 189 7.19 -10.97 -9.21
C LYS A 189 8.16 -11.21 -10.36
N SER A 190 7.94 -10.58 -11.51
CA SER A 190 8.84 -10.71 -12.67
C SER A 190 10.24 -10.16 -12.38
N ARG A 191 10.35 -9.04 -11.66
CA ARG A 191 11.65 -8.51 -11.20
C ARG A 191 12.35 -9.48 -10.24
N ASP A 192 11.60 -10.10 -9.33
CA ASP A 192 12.12 -11.11 -8.41
C ASP A 192 12.60 -12.36 -9.16
N ASP A 193 11.90 -12.79 -10.22
CA ASP A 193 12.29 -13.91 -11.08
C ASP A 193 13.61 -13.65 -11.79
N VAL A 194 13.73 -12.49 -12.44
CA VAL A 194 14.98 -12.08 -13.12
C VAL A 194 16.15 -12.02 -12.14
N ARG A 195 15.93 -11.44 -10.95
CA ARG A 195 16.97 -11.40 -9.91
C ARG A 195 17.31 -12.80 -9.39
N GLY A 196 16.31 -13.65 -9.20
CA GLY A 196 16.46 -15.02 -8.71
C GLY A 196 17.30 -15.87 -9.65
N GLN A 197 16.93 -15.90 -10.93
CA GLN A 197 17.66 -16.65 -11.98
C GLN A 197 19.11 -16.19 -12.15
N ARG A 198 19.39 -14.89 -11.89
CA ARG A 198 20.76 -14.36 -11.94
C ARG A 198 21.65 -14.85 -10.79
N ILE A 199 21.07 -15.10 -9.61
CA ILE A 199 21.82 -15.38 -8.37
C ILE A 199 21.82 -16.89 -8.03
N ILE A 200 20.74 -17.59 -8.35
CA ILE A 200 20.48 -18.98 -7.94
C ILE A 200 20.36 -19.84 -9.20
N PRO A 201 21.32 -20.76 -9.47
CA PRO A 201 21.35 -21.55 -10.71
C PRO A 201 20.10 -22.37 -11.01
N ASP A 202 19.45 -22.92 -9.98
CA ASP A 202 18.27 -23.80 -10.05
C ASP A 202 16.96 -23.08 -9.68
N TYR A 203 16.94 -21.73 -9.74
CA TYR A 203 15.78 -20.94 -9.33
C TYR A 203 14.48 -21.35 -10.04
N SER A 204 14.56 -21.58 -11.35
CA SER A 204 13.40 -21.92 -12.19
C SER A 204 12.84 -23.32 -11.90
N ASP A 205 13.60 -24.19 -11.23
CA ASP A 205 13.16 -25.55 -10.90
C ASP A 205 12.20 -25.55 -9.70
N VAL A 206 12.30 -24.55 -8.83
CA VAL A 206 11.52 -24.44 -7.59
C VAL A 206 10.55 -23.26 -7.58
N HIS A 207 10.70 -22.30 -8.49
CA HIS A 207 9.85 -21.11 -8.57
C HIS A 207 9.07 -21.02 -9.88
N LYS A 208 7.75 -20.86 -9.74
CA LYS A 208 6.87 -20.59 -10.89
C LYS A 208 7.07 -19.15 -11.38
N PRO A 209 7.10 -18.90 -12.69
CA PRO A 209 7.15 -17.55 -13.24
C PRO A 209 5.88 -16.75 -12.90
N ALA A 210 5.95 -15.42 -12.95
CA ALA A 210 4.84 -14.52 -12.63
C ALA A 210 3.51 -14.87 -13.33
N ASN A 211 3.53 -15.28 -14.59
CA ASN A 211 2.33 -15.66 -15.36
C ASN A 211 1.70 -17.01 -14.94
N ASN A 212 2.37 -17.78 -14.08
CA ASN A 212 1.88 -19.05 -13.52
C ASN A 212 1.86 -19.02 -11.98
N GLU A 213 2.06 -17.85 -11.38
CA GLU A 213 2.02 -17.66 -9.94
C GLU A 213 0.56 -17.49 -9.49
N ALA A 214 0.11 -18.38 -8.60
CA ALA A 214 -1.29 -18.46 -8.20
C ALA A 214 -1.78 -17.16 -7.55
N VAL A 215 -0.91 -16.47 -6.81
CA VAL A 215 -1.22 -15.17 -6.20
C VAL A 215 -1.49 -14.10 -7.26
N VAL A 216 -0.68 -14.06 -8.32
CA VAL A 216 -0.84 -13.10 -9.43
C VAL A 216 -2.11 -13.43 -10.22
N LEU A 217 -2.32 -14.70 -10.55
CA LEU A 217 -3.53 -15.14 -11.26
C LEU A 217 -4.80 -14.87 -10.46
N ARG A 218 -4.77 -15.00 -9.13
CA ARG A 218 -5.93 -14.69 -8.29
C ARG A 218 -6.23 -13.19 -8.28
N ALA A 219 -5.20 -12.34 -8.17
CA ALA A 219 -5.37 -10.90 -8.25
C ALA A 219 -6.04 -10.49 -9.56
N GLN A 220 -5.61 -11.08 -10.69
CA GLN A 220 -6.18 -10.85 -12.02
C GLN A 220 -7.61 -11.38 -12.20
N ARG A 221 -8.00 -12.44 -11.46
CA ARG A 221 -9.36 -13.02 -11.56
C ARG A 221 -10.41 -12.23 -10.79
N LEU A 222 -10.01 -11.56 -9.71
CA LEU A 222 -10.88 -10.65 -8.97
C LEU A 222 -11.33 -9.47 -9.85
N ASP A 223 -10.68 -9.24 -10.99
CA ASP A 223 -11.07 -8.28 -12.02
C ASP A 223 -12.23 -8.76 -12.92
N CYS A 224 -12.53 -10.07 -12.96
CA CYS A 224 -13.50 -10.65 -13.90
C CYS A 224 -14.89 -10.94 -13.29
N CYS A 225 -15.06 -10.80 -11.98
CA CYS A 225 -16.31 -11.17 -11.28
C CYS A 225 -17.15 -9.96 -10.85
N LEU A 226 -16.85 -8.74 -11.34
CA LEU A 226 -17.60 -7.51 -11.08
C LEU A 226 -18.37 -7.05 -12.32
#